data_AF-A0A3D9BBM3-F1
#
_entry.id   AF-A0A3D9BBM3-F1
#
_cell.length_a   1.000
_cell.length_b   1.000
_cell.length_c   1.000
_cell.angle_alpha   90.00
_cell.angle_beta   90.00
_cell.angle_gamma   90.00
#
_symmetry.space_group_name_H-M   'P 1'
#
loop_
_entity.id
_entity.type
_entity.pdbx_description
1 polymer ?
#
loop_
_entity_poly.entity_id
_entity_poly.type
_entity_poly.pdbx_seq_one_letter_code
_entity_poly.pdbx_strand_id
1 'polypeptide(L)'
;MQVKLMRAKKVPGIPLQMKGNFHDTESIQKFTNAQEGELKYNILRERFFEINKWGTYSKERNVVFTLCDSSGNIVHRLPLIGDYIKILLSDIKNPESDDYQWVRIDMIDKTNPNRVMIQCRPSKLPGNEFAGNIVHFHSVGTTSTFVISKGSDYVKMAIYGRNEKPNQNTDIVNSVKNMFIAFGRRVGASKIQWKQLTDGMVNLK
;
A
#
# COMPACT_ATOMS: atom_id res chain seq x y z
N MET A 1 20.72 28.44 -1.04
CA MET A 1 20.61 26.98 -1.17
C MET A 1 19.26 26.66 -1.81
N GLN A 2 19.20 26.30 -3.10
CA GLN A 2 17.94 25.97 -3.77
C GLN A 2 17.44 24.62 -3.27
N VAL A 3 16.33 24.59 -2.53
CA VAL A 3 15.63 23.35 -2.19
C VAL A 3 15.07 22.78 -3.49
N LYS A 4 15.69 21.71 -4.01
CA LYS A 4 15.16 20.97 -5.17
C LYS A 4 13.80 20.42 -4.77
N LEU A 5 12.74 21.06 -5.26
CA LEU A 5 11.36 20.61 -5.01
C LEU A 5 11.24 19.18 -5.53
N MET A 6 11.13 18.19 -4.64
CA MET A 6 10.91 16.81 -5.07
C MET A 6 9.58 16.74 -5.80
N ARG A 7 9.59 16.18 -7.01
CA ARG A 7 8.39 15.92 -7.82
C ARG A 7 8.10 14.44 -7.83
N ALA A 8 6.82 14.06 -7.75
CA ALA A 8 6.39 12.68 -7.87
C ALA A 8 6.82 12.10 -9.22
N LYS A 9 7.29 10.85 -9.22
CA LYS A 9 7.60 10.12 -10.45
C LYS A 9 6.32 9.96 -11.29
N LYS A 10 6.45 10.26 -12.58
CA LYS A 10 5.42 9.94 -13.58
C LYS A 10 5.62 8.50 -14.02
N VAL A 11 4.76 7.60 -13.55
CA VAL A 11 4.83 6.16 -13.86
C VAL A 11 3.52 5.77 -14.56
N PRO A 12 3.57 5.11 -15.74
CA PRO A 12 2.35 4.73 -16.46
C PRO A 12 1.42 3.86 -15.62
N GLY A 13 0.14 4.20 -15.59
CA GLY A 13 -0.88 3.51 -14.77
C GLY A 13 -0.98 4.00 -13.32
N ILE A 14 -0.06 4.86 -12.86
CA ILE A 14 -0.13 5.48 -11.53
C ILE A 14 -0.85 6.84 -11.65
N PRO A 15 -1.81 7.13 -10.76
CA PRO A 15 -2.47 8.44 -10.73
C PRO A 15 -1.48 9.61 -10.65
N LEU A 16 -1.83 10.72 -11.28
CA LEU A 16 -1.02 11.93 -11.21
C LEU A 16 -1.04 12.53 -9.80
N GLN A 17 0.10 13.07 -9.38
CA GLN A 17 0.16 13.92 -8.21
C GLN A 17 -0.37 15.31 -8.56
N MET A 18 -1.48 15.70 -7.94
CA MET A 18 -2.15 16.98 -8.14
C MET A 18 -2.13 17.85 -6.87
N LYS A 19 -2.31 17.26 -5.68
CA LYS A 19 -2.52 18.02 -4.42
C LYS A 19 -2.05 17.25 -3.19
N GLY A 20 -1.62 17.92 -2.13
CA GLY A 20 -1.14 17.23 -0.93
C GLY A 20 0.21 16.53 -1.11
N ASN A 21 0.48 15.54 -0.27
CA ASN A 21 1.73 14.79 -0.21
C ASN A 21 1.75 13.61 -1.19
N PHE A 22 2.95 13.08 -1.39
CA PHE A 22 3.21 11.86 -2.14
C PHE A 22 4.43 11.15 -1.58
N HIS A 23 4.55 9.87 -1.92
CA HIS A 23 5.81 9.14 -1.78
C HIS A 23 6.02 8.19 -2.96
N ASP A 24 7.29 7.96 -3.28
CA ASP A 24 7.74 6.96 -4.24
C ASP A 24 8.72 6.05 -3.51
N THR A 25 8.24 4.89 -3.06
CA THR A 25 9.06 3.92 -2.33
C THR A 25 9.36 2.75 -3.25
N GLU A 26 10.63 2.47 -3.51
CA GLU A 26 11.05 1.44 -4.45
C GLU A 26 12.18 0.60 -3.84
N SER A 27 12.23 -0.67 -4.20
CA SER A 27 13.35 -1.56 -3.90
C SER A 27 13.55 -2.51 -5.06
N ILE A 28 14.81 -2.79 -5.37
CA ILE A 28 15.24 -3.56 -6.52
C ILE A 28 16.17 -4.67 -6.05
N GLN A 29 16.01 -5.85 -6.61
CA GLN A 29 17.02 -6.89 -6.58
C GLN A 29 17.55 -7.14 -7.99
N LYS A 30 18.88 -7.10 -8.12
CA LYS A 30 19.58 -7.38 -9.38
C LYS A 30 19.81 -8.87 -9.57
N PHE A 31 19.92 -9.27 -10.82
CA PHE A 31 20.29 -10.62 -11.24
C PHE A 31 21.13 -10.51 -12.53
N THR A 32 21.87 -11.57 -12.86
CA THR A 32 22.78 -11.57 -14.03
C THR A 32 22.30 -12.47 -15.16
N ASN A 33 21.40 -13.40 -14.88
CA ASN A 33 20.87 -14.36 -15.85
C ASN A 33 19.36 -14.19 -16.04
N ALA A 34 18.88 -14.33 -17.28
CA ALA A 34 17.46 -14.23 -17.62
C ALA A 34 16.61 -15.31 -16.93
N GLN A 35 17.10 -16.54 -16.79
CA GLN A 35 16.36 -17.62 -16.12
C GLN A 35 16.20 -17.33 -14.62
N GLU A 36 17.23 -16.79 -13.99
CA GLU A 36 17.19 -16.32 -12.61
C GLU A 36 16.17 -15.17 -12.45
N GLY A 37 16.17 -14.24 -13.39
CA GLY A 37 15.20 -13.13 -13.42
C GLY A 37 13.75 -13.59 -13.51
N GLU A 38 13.47 -14.60 -14.34
CA GLU A 38 12.13 -15.18 -14.48
C GLU A 38 11.70 -15.91 -13.19
N LEU A 39 12.58 -16.73 -12.61
CA LEU A 39 12.33 -17.42 -11.35
C LEU A 39 12.03 -16.42 -10.23
N LYS A 40 12.90 -15.41 -10.05
CA LYS A 40 12.73 -14.35 -9.05
C LYS A 40 11.43 -13.59 -9.25
N TYR A 41 11.08 -13.26 -10.49
CA TYR A 41 9.84 -12.54 -10.75
C TYR A 41 8.61 -13.39 -10.43
N ASN A 42 8.61 -14.68 -10.73
CA ASN A 42 7.50 -15.56 -10.38
C ASN A 42 7.33 -15.71 -8.86
N ILE A 43 8.43 -15.86 -8.11
CA ILE A 43 8.38 -15.84 -6.63
C ILE A 43 7.83 -14.50 -6.13
N LEU A 44 8.29 -13.37 -6.70
CA LEU A 44 7.79 -12.05 -6.31
C LEU A 44 6.30 -11.90 -6.61
N ARG A 45 5.81 -12.43 -7.73
CA ARG A 45 4.37 -12.44 -8.07
C ARG A 45 3.54 -13.23 -7.07
N GLU A 46 4.01 -14.40 -6.66
CA GLU A 46 3.35 -15.21 -5.63
C GLU A 46 3.26 -14.42 -4.32
N ARG A 47 4.41 -13.92 -3.81
CA ARG A 47 4.46 -13.08 -2.59
C ARG A 47 3.53 -11.88 -2.68
N PHE A 48 3.48 -11.24 -3.86
CA PHE A 48 2.67 -10.04 -4.09
C PHE A 48 1.17 -10.30 -3.93
N PHE A 49 0.68 -11.47 -4.34
CA PHE A 49 -0.74 -11.81 -4.15
C PHE A 49 -1.06 -12.39 -2.77
N GLU A 50 -0.06 -12.86 -2.02
CA GLU A 50 -0.22 -13.31 -0.63
C GLU A 50 -0.31 -12.14 0.37
N ILE A 51 -1.32 -11.27 0.23
CA ILE A 51 -1.50 -10.06 1.07
C ILE A 51 -1.45 -10.38 2.57
N ASN A 52 -2.09 -11.47 3.00
CA ASN A 52 -2.08 -11.93 4.40
C ASN A 52 -0.66 -12.24 4.94
N LYS A 53 0.32 -12.44 4.06
CA LYS A 53 1.72 -12.72 4.41
C LYS A 53 2.66 -11.53 4.21
N TRP A 54 2.18 -10.39 3.69
CA TRP A 54 3.05 -9.23 3.42
C TRP A 54 3.89 -8.80 4.61
N GLY A 55 3.32 -8.79 5.82
CA GLY A 55 4.04 -8.46 7.05
C GLY A 55 5.17 -9.44 7.39
N THR A 56 5.12 -10.68 6.91
CA THR A 56 6.16 -11.70 7.16
C THR A 56 7.39 -11.53 6.29
N TYR A 57 7.27 -10.85 5.13
CA TYR A 57 8.40 -10.55 4.26
C TYR A 57 9.18 -9.32 4.73
N SER A 58 8.53 -8.40 5.44
CA SER A 58 9.20 -7.24 6.04
C SER A 58 10.21 -7.69 7.11
N LYS A 59 11.39 -7.05 7.14
CA LYS A 59 12.42 -7.32 8.17
C LYS A 59 11.95 -6.99 9.59
N GLU A 60 11.10 -5.98 9.72
CA GLU A 60 10.48 -5.59 10.99
C GLU A 60 9.01 -6.01 10.97
N ARG A 61 8.62 -6.88 11.91
CA ARG A 61 7.27 -7.50 12.00
C ARG A 61 6.27 -6.59 12.72
N ASN A 62 6.32 -5.29 12.45
CA ASN A 62 5.52 -4.30 13.16
C ASN A 62 4.24 -3.92 12.40
N VAL A 63 3.93 -4.61 11.29
CA VAL A 63 2.72 -4.36 10.51
C VAL A 63 2.08 -5.68 10.09
N VAL A 64 0.79 -5.83 10.35
CA VAL A 64 -0.03 -6.97 9.90
C VAL A 64 -0.96 -6.50 8.79
N PHE A 65 -0.99 -7.26 7.70
CA PHE A 65 -1.90 -7.05 6.58
C PHE A 65 -2.89 -8.21 6.55
N THR A 66 -4.16 -7.90 6.39
CA THR A 66 -5.23 -8.91 6.30
C THR A 66 -6.13 -8.58 5.11
N LEU A 67 -6.29 -9.54 4.21
CA LEU A 67 -7.23 -9.47 3.10
C LEU A 67 -8.63 -9.85 3.59
N CYS A 68 -9.59 -8.97 3.31
CA CYS A 68 -10.99 -9.12 3.66
C CYS A 68 -11.87 -9.02 2.41
N ASP A 69 -13.01 -9.71 2.40
CA ASP A 69 -14.04 -9.53 1.37
C ASP A 69 -14.79 -8.19 1.55
N SER A 70 -15.77 -7.94 0.69
CA SER A 70 -16.64 -6.75 0.74
C SER A 70 -17.53 -6.65 1.98
N SER A 71 -17.64 -7.72 2.76
CA SER A 71 -18.35 -7.77 4.03
C SER A 71 -17.42 -7.63 5.24
N GLY A 72 -16.10 -7.55 5.01
CA GLY A 72 -15.09 -7.42 6.06
C GLY A 72 -14.61 -8.74 6.64
N ASN A 73 -15.05 -9.89 6.10
CA ASN A 73 -14.60 -11.20 6.55
C ASN A 73 -13.20 -11.49 6.01
N ILE A 74 -12.35 -12.09 6.83
CA ILE A 74 -11.01 -12.51 6.41
C ILE A 74 -11.12 -13.60 5.35
N VAL A 75 -10.36 -13.47 4.27
CA VAL A 75 -10.35 -14.45 3.18
C VAL A 75 -8.94 -14.92 2.83
N HIS A 76 -8.83 -16.18 2.42
CA HIS A 76 -7.58 -16.85 2.04
C HIS A 76 -7.61 -17.26 0.55
N ARG A 77 -7.80 -16.26 -0.33
CA ARG A 77 -7.80 -16.41 -1.79
C ARG A 77 -7.02 -15.27 -2.44
N LEU A 78 -6.88 -15.30 -3.77
CA LEU A 78 -6.35 -14.16 -4.51
C LEU A 78 -7.23 -12.91 -4.30
N PRO A 79 -6.64 -11.70 -4.24
CA PRO A 79 -7.39 -10.47 -4.13
C PRO A 79 -8.24 -10.21 -5.37
N LEU A 80 -9.43 -9.66 -5.13
CA LEU A 80 -10.38 -9.21 -6.14
C LEU A 80 -10.59 -7.70 -6.01
N ILE A 81 -11.04 -7.08 -7.10
CA ILE A 81 -11.52 -5.69 -7.05
C ILE A 81 -12.75 -5.66 -6.13
N GLY A 82 -12.79 -4.71 -5.21
CA GLY A 82 -13.81 -4.58 -4.17
C GLY A 82 -13.43 -5.22 -2.83
N ASP A 83 -12.40 -6.06 -2.77
CA ASP A 83 -11.84 -6.54 -1.51
C ASP A 83 -11.19 -5.40 -0.72
N TYR A 84 -10.97 -5.65 0.57
CA TYR A 84 -10.36 -4.73 1.50
C TYR A 84 -9.06 -5.29 2.06
N ILE A 85 -8.12 -4.40 2.39
CA ILE A 85 -6.92 -4.72 3.15
C ILE A 85 -7.00 -3.98 4.48
N LYS A 86 -7.07 -4.74 5.57
CA LYS A 86 -6.95 -4.26 6.94
C LYS A 86 -5.46 -4.22 7.31
N ILE A 87 -4.98 -3.07 7.76
CA ILE A 87 -3.59 -2.85 8.12
C ILE A 87 -3.54 -2.52 9.62
N LEU A 88 -2.90 -3.37 10.41
CA LEU A 88 -2.61 -3.12 11.82
C LEU A 88 -1.16 -2.70 11.99
N LEU A 89 -0.93 -1.61 12.69
CA LEU A 89 0.41 -1.18 13.10
C LEU A 89 0.67 -1.64 14.54
N SER A 90 1.58 -2.60 14.71
CA SER A 90 1.84 -3.28 15.99
C SER A 90 2.54 -2.40 17.04
N ASP A 91 2.93 -1.16 16.72
CA ASP A 91 3.56 -0.23 17.67
C ASP A 91 2.58 0.40 18.67
N ILE A 92 1.26 0.24 18.48
CA ILE A 92 0.25 0.82 19.38
C ILE A 92 -0.29 -0.28 20.30
N LYS A 93 0.42 -0.53 21.41
CA LYS A 93 -0.12 -1.32 22.52
C LYS A 93 -1.22 -0.50 23.22
N ASN A 94 -2.43 -0.51 22.68
CA ASN A 94 -3.59 -0.04 23.42
C ASN A 94 -4.79 -0.95 23.13
N PRO A 95 -5.25 -1.76 24.11
CA PRO A 95 -6.30 -2.75 23.91
C PRO A 95 -7.71 -2.16 23.71
N GLU A 96 -7.90 -0.85 23.93
CA GLU A 96 -9.22 -0.19 23.87
C GLU A 96 -9.44 0.72 22.65
N SER A 97 -8.45 0.86 21.76
CA SER A 97 -8.65 1.55 20.48
C SER A 97 -7.90 0.81 19.38
N ASP A 98 -8.64 -0.06 18.71
CA ASP A 98 -8.17 -0.88 17.60
C ASP A 98 -7.71 0.02 16.42
N ASP A 99 -6.41 0.33 16.37
CA ASP A 99 -5.77 1.27 15.43
C ASP A 99 -5.52 0.63 14.06
N TYR A 100 -6.58 0.09 13.46
CA TYR A 100 -6.55 -0.46 12.11
C TYR A 100 -6.83 0.61 11.05
N GLN A 101 -6.19 0.45 9.90
CA GLN A 101 -6.46 1.22 8.70
C GLN A 101 -7.07 0.31 7.64
N TRP A 102 -8.10 0.81 6.97
CA TRP A 102 -8.77 0.08 5.90
C TRP A 102 -8.49 0.75 4.56
N VAL A 103 -8.11 -0.06 3.58
CA VAL A 103 -8.05 0.36 2.18
C VAL A 103 -8.84 -0.62 1.33
N ARG A 104 -9.56 -0.13 0.31
CA ARG A 104 -10.28 -0.96 -0.66
C ARG A 104 -9.46 -1.08 -1.94
N ILE A 105 -9.43 -2.27 -2.52
CA ILE A 105 -8.79 -2.55 -3.82
C ILE A 105 -9.73 -2.09 -4.92
N ASP A 106 -9.34 -1.05 -5.65
CA ASP A 106 -10.16 -0.47 -6.73
C ASP A 106 -9.70 -0.93 -8.11
N MET A 107 -8.47 -1.40 -8.24
CA MET A 107 -7.92 -1.87 -9.50
C MET A 107 -6.84 -2.92 -9.27
N ILE A 108 -6.85 -3.94 -10.12
CA ILE A 108 -5.77 -4.91 -10.27
C ILE A 108 -5.43 -4.99 -11.76
N ASP A 109 -4.22 -4.57 -12.15
CA ASP A 109 -3.75 -4.63 -13.53
C ASP A 109 -2.71 -5.75 -13.66
N LYS A 110 -3.02 -6.74 -14.50
CA LYS A 110 -2.15 -7.87 -14.85
C LYS A 110 -1.93 -7.96 -16.37
N THR A 111 -2.30 -6.93 -17.13
CA THR A 111 -2.25 -6.92 -18.59
C THR A 111 -0.83 -6.99 -19.13
N ASN A 112 0.14 -6.50 -18.35
CA ASN A 112 1.56 -6.58 -18.69
C ASN A 112 2.20 -7.81 -18.03
N PRO A 113 2.81 -8.73 -18.79
CA PRO A 113 3.42 -9.93 -18.22
C PRO A 113 4.62 -9.62 -17.32
N ASN A 114 5.26 -8.46 -17.47
CA ASN A 114 6.41 -8.02 -16.69
C ASN A 114 6.04 -6.99 -15.62
N ARG A 115 4.74 -6.70 -15.41
CA ARG A 115 4.28 -5.73 -14.40
C ARG A 115 2.88 -6.05 -13.88
N VAL A 116 2.74 -6.11 -12.56
CA VAL A 116 1.45 -6.22 -11.89
C VAL A 116 1.23 -5.00 -11.00
N MET A 117 0.01 -4.46 -10.98
CA MET A 117 -0.37 -3.36 -10.10
C MET A 117 -1.61 -3.71 -9.28
N ILE A 118 -1.61 -3.30 -8.01
CA ILE A 118 -2.80 -3.26 -7.15
C ILE A 118 -2.92 -1.82 -6.66
N GLN A 119 -4.01 -1.15 -7.00
CA GLN A 119 -4.31 0.19 -6.52
C GLN A 119 -5.40 0.14 -5.46
N CYS A 120 -5.09 0.76 -4.32
CA CYS A 120 -6.02 0.88 -3.20
C CYS A 120 -6.36 2.34 -2.92
N ARG A 121 -7.54 2.56 -2.34
CA ARG A 121 -7.96 3.83 -1.75
C ARG A 121 -8.30 3.66 -0.28
N PRO A 122 -8.04 4.67 0.58
CA PRO A 122 -8.54 4.68 1.94
C PRO A 122 -10.05 4.45 1.98
N SER A 123 -10.53 3.62 2.92
CA SER A 123 -11.94 3.29 3.08
C SER A 123 -12.33 3.17 4.56
N LYS A 124 -13.64 3.11 4.84
CA LYS A 124 -14.18 2.71 6.15
C LYS A 124 -14.28 1.18 6.25
N LEU A 125 -14.69 0.68 7.42
CA LEU A 125 -15.07 -0.71 7.62
C LEU A 125 -16.09 -1.14 6.54
N PRO A 126 -15.91 -2.30 5.89
CA PRO A 126 -16.88 -2.85 4.96
C PRO A 126 -18.25 -3.06 5.61
N GLY A 127 -19.34 -2.90 4.86
CA GLY A 127 -20.71 -3.10 5.36
C GLY A 127 -21.32 -1.93 6.15
N ASN A 128 -20.59 -0.84 6.37
CA ASN A 128 -21.11 0.37 7.06
C ASN A 128 -21.54 1.48 6.08
N GLU A 129 -21.94 1.11 4.87
CA GLU A 129 -22.24 2.03 3.77
C GLU A 129 -23.56 2.79 3.96
N PHE A 130 -24.45 2.24 4.81
CA PHE A 130 -25.81 2.76 5.06
C PHE A 130 -25.98 3.46 6.43
N ALA A 131 -24.91 3.61 7.23
CA ALA A 131 -24.98 4.41 8.46
C ALA A 131 -24.93 5.92 8.14
N GLY A 132 -26.05 6.40 7.61
CA GLY A 132 -26.64 7.69 7.95
C GLY A 132 -25.99 8.98 7.46
N ASN A 133 -24.79 8.98 6.87
CA ASN A 133 -24.23 10.17 6.25
C ASN A 133 -23.39 9.81 5.03
N ILE A 134 -23.84 10.24 3.85
CA ILE A 134 -23.03 10.31 2.63
C ILE A 134 -21.96 11.38 2.89
N VAL A 135 -20.92 11.01 3.62
CA VAL A 135 -19.79 11.88 3.92
C VAL A 135 -18.88 11.84 2.70
N HIS A 136 -18.80 12.96 2.00
CA HIS A 136 -17.80 13.21 0.96
C HIS A 136 -16.41 12.80 1.45
N PHE A 137 -15.87 11.69 0.94
CA PHE A 137 -14.51 11.28 1.25
C PHE A 137 -13.52 12.36 0.78
N HIS A 138 -12.85 13.01 1.74
CA HIS A 138 -11.63 13.76 1.53
C HIS A 138 -10.51 12.75 1.17
N SER A 139 -10.02 12.55 -0.06
CA SER A 139 -10.36 13.08 -1.36
C SER A 139 -10.39 11.89 -2.33
N VAL A 140 -11.35 11.81 -3.26
CA VAL A 140 -11.43 10.77 -4.33
C VAL A 140 -10.08 10.50 -5.03
N GLY A 141 -9.14 11.46 -4.97
CA GLY A 141 -7.81 11.37 -5.56
C GLY A 141 -6.74 10.65 -4.73
N THR A 142 -6.92 10.36 -3.44
CA THR A 142 -5.88 9.73 -2.61
C THR A 142 -5.75 8.25 -2.95
N THR A 143 -4.58 7.80 -3.37
CA THR A 143 -4.36 6.41 -3.79
C THR A 143 -3.00 5.89 -3.33
N SER A 144 -2.95 4.61 -2.99
CA SER A 144 -1.71 3.85 -2.82
C SER A 144 -1.66 2.78 -3.89
N THR A 145 -0.63 2.81 -4.74
CA THR A 145 -0.47 1.80 -5.81
C THR A 145 0.77 0.96 -5.56
N PHE A 146 0.54 -0.33 -5.33
CA PHE A 146 1.56 -1.35 -5.16
C PHE A 146 1.89 -1.94 -6.53
N VAL A 147 3.17 -2.02 -6.86
CA VAL A 147 3.63 -2.44 -8.19
C VAL A 147 4.80 -3.38 -8.06
N ILE A 148 4.72 -4.53 -8.71
CA ILE A 148 5.89 -5.35 -9.00
C ILE A 148 6.20 -5.31 -10.48
N SER A 149 7.48 -5.32 -10.83
CA SER A 149 7.91 -5.36 -12.23
C SER A 149 9.26 -6.04 -12.39
N LYS A 150 9.54 -6.60 -13.57
CA LYS A 150 10.89 -7.02 -13.96
C LYS A 150 11.40 -6.27 -15.18
N GLY A 151 12.71 -6.05 -15.22
CA GLY A 151 13.47 -5.61 -16.39
C GLY A 151 14.48 -6.67 -16.82
N SER A 152 15.49 -6.26 -17.61
CA SER A 152 16.51 -7.16 -18.14
C SER A 152 17.46 -7.73 -17.10
N ASP A 153 17.69 -6.99 -16.01
CA ASP A 153 18.68 -7.33 -14.96
C ASP A 153 18.12 -7.11 -13.54
N TYR A 154 16.81 -6.93 -13.40
CA TYR A 154 16.20 -6.57 -12.12
C TYR A 154 14.76 -7.05 -11.93
N VAL A 155 14.42 -7.35 -10.68
CA VAL A 155 13.03 -7.34 -10.17
C VAL A 155 12.85 -6.16 -9.22
N LYS A 156 11.66 -5.59 -9.19
CA LYS A 156 11.34 -4.39 -8.41
C LYS A 156 10.00 -4.54 -7.72
N MET A 157 9.93 -4.07 -6.48
CA MET A 157 8.71 -3.74 -5.77
C MET A 157 8.66 -2.23 -5.55
N ALA A 158 7.51 -1.62 -5.79
CA ALA A 158 7.29 -0.20 -5.64
C ALA A 158 5.93 0.10 -5.00
N ILE A 159 5.86 1.18 -4.23
CA ILE A 159 4.64 1.70 -3.62
C ILE A 159 4.60 3.20 -3.90
N TYR A 160 3.56 3.62 -4.62
CA TYR A 160 3.34 4.99 -5.02
C TYR A 160 2.13 5.55 -4.30
N GLY A 161 2.38 6.45 -3.34
CA GLY A 161 1.36 7.24 -2.67
C GLY A 161 1.10 8.52 -3.45
N ARG A 162 -0.17 8.84 -3.72
CA ARG A 162 -0.59 10.04 -4.45
C ARG A 162 -1.72 10.75 -3.74
N ASN A 163 -1.70 12.06 -3.86
CA ASN A 163 -2.71 13.02 -3.42
C ASN A 163 -3.05 12.99 -1.91
N GLU A 164 -2.07 12.66 -1.07
CA GLU A 164 -2.26 12.42 0.36
C GLU A 164 -2.50 13.72 1.12
N LYS A 165 -3.69 13.91 1.67
CA LYS A 165 -4.00 15.11 2.47
C LYS A 165 -4.10 14.77 3.95
N PRO A 166 -3.52 15.60 4.84
CA PRO A 166 -3.89 15.58 6.25
C PRO A 166 -5.37 15.96 6.36
N ASN A 167 -6.19 15.16 7.07
CA ASN A 167 -7.56 15.56 7.38
C ASN A 167 -7.55 16.81 8.26
N GLN A 168 -8.11 17.93 7.78
CA GLN A 168 -8.18 19.22 8.47
C GLN A 168 -9.58 19.54 9.05
N ASN A 169 -10.55 18.63 9.00
CA ASN A 169 -11.86 18.85 9.60
C ASN A 169 -12.04 18.03 10.89
N THR A 170 -12.36 18.78 11.94
CA THR A 170 -12.77 18.42 13.29
C THR A 170 -14.07 17.59 13.31
N ASP A 171 -14.26 16.84 14.41
CA ASP A 171 -15.52 16.25 14.93
C ASP A 171 -15.88 14.78 14.75
N ILE A 172 -15.09 13.89 14.13
CA ILE A 172 -15.39 12.44 14.26
C ILE A 172 -14.12 11.63 14.51
N VAL A 173 -13.72 11.68 15.77
CA VAL A 173 -12.85 10.74 16.47
C VAL A 173 -13.48 9.34 16.39
N ASN A 174 -12.96 8.45 15.53
CA ASN A 174 -12.40 7.17 16.02
C ASN A 174 -11.97 6.14 14.95
N SER A 175 -12.41 6.16 13.70
CA SER A 175 -12.14 5.00 12.81
C SER A 175 -11.37 5.27 11.53
N VAL A 176 -10.98 6.52 11.27
CA VAL A 176 -10.03 6.83 10.19
C VAL A 176 -8.96 7.75 10.76
N LYS A 177 -8.18 7.22 11.71
CA LYS A 177 -6.86 7.77 12.00
C LYS A 177 -6.10 7.69 10.69
N ASN A 178 -5.83 8.86 10.12
CA ASN A 178 -5.11 9.02 8.86
C ASN A 178 -4.05 7.92 8.75
N MET A 179 -3.94 7.27 7.58
CA MET A 179 -2.74 6.51 7.23
C MET A 179 -1.51 7.30 7.67
N PHE A 180 -1.54 8.63 7.51
CA PHE A 180 -0.49 9.55 7.91
C PHE A 180 -0.54 10.16 9.34
N ILE A 181 -1.47 9.84 10.24
CA ILE A 181 -1.35 10.25 11.66
C ILE A 181 -0.54 9.21 12.42
N ALA A 182 -0.79 7.92 12.18
CA ALA A 182 0.08 6.87 12.70
C ALA A 182 1.45 6.85 11.98
N PHE A 183 1.49 7.20 10.70
CA PHE A 183 2.72 7.26 9.91
C PHE A 183 3.37 8.65 9.74
N GLY A 184 2.80 9.71 10.33
CA GLY A 184 3.26 11.10 10.16
C GLY A 184 3.47 11.86 11.47
N ARG A 185 3.36 11.20 12.63
CA ARG A 185 3.79 11.80 13.91
C ARG A 185 5.30 12.06 13.95
N ARG A 186 6.07 11.44 13.06
CA ARG A 186 7.45 11.81 12.70
C ARG A 186 7.56 11.80 11.18
N VAL A 187 7.83 12.96 10.58
CA VAL A 187 8.21 13.10 9.17
C VAL A 187 9.37 12.11 8.89
N GLY A 188 9.08 10.97 8.26
CA GLY A 188 10.07 9.90 8.02
C GLY A 188 9.60 8.47 8.27
N ALA A 189 8.68 8.22 9.22
CA ALA A 189 8.30 6.86 9.64
C ALA A 189 7.49 6.07 8.57
N SER A 190 6.60 6.73 7.80
CA SER A 190 5.90 6.16 6.63
C SER A 190 6.84 5.58 5.59
N LYS A 191 7.87 6.34 5.24
CA LYS A 191 8.85 5.91 4.26
C LYS A 191 9.61 4.69 4.76
N ILE A 192 9.90 4.61 6.06
CA ILE A 192 10.66 3.52 6.67
C ILE A 192 9.90 2.19 6.56
N GLN A 193 8.63 2.12 6.97
CA GLN A 193 7.91 0.84 6.93
C GLN A 193 7.57 0.41 5.49
N TRP A 194 7.22 1.34 4.60
CA TRP A 194 7.04 0.99 3.19
C TRP A 194 8.34 0.49 2.57
N LYS A 195 9.48 1.08 2.95
CA LYS A 195 10.79 0.65 2.46
C LYS A 195 11.14 -0.74 2.98
N GLN A 196 10.83 -1.04 4.24
CA GLN A 196 11.01 -2.38 4.82
C GLN A 196 10.17 -3.43 4.10
N LEU A 197 8.91 -3.11 3.77
CA LEU A 197 8.07 -3.99 2.97
C LEU A 197 8.67 -4.19 1.58
N THR A 198 9.01 -3.11 0.85
CA THR A 198 9.55 -3.26 -0.51
C THR A 198 10.88 -4.00 -0.53
N ASP A 199 11.77 -3.77 0.44
CA ASP A 199 13.04 -4.49 0.61
C ASP A 199 12.81 -5.97 0.92
N GLY A 200 11.89 -6.27 1.83
CA GLY A 200 11.53 -7.63 2.20
C GLY A 200 10.96 -8.43 1.04
N MET A 201 10.08 -7.81 0.25
CA MET A 201 9.45 -8.42 -0.91
C MET A 201 10.47 -8.83 -1.97
N VAL A 202 11.44 -7.96 -2.29
CA VAL A 202 12.48 -8.24 -3.29
C VAL A 202 13.70 -8.98 -2.73
N ASN A 203 13.72 -9.30 -1.44
CA ASN A 203 14.75 -10.17 -0.87
C ASN A 203 14.44 -11.63 -1.19
N LEU A 204 14.79 -12.04 -2.41
CA LEU A 204 14.58 -13.38 -2.95
C LEU A 204 15.91 -14.14 -2.92
N LYS A 205 15.89 -15.39 -2.46
CA LYS A 205 17.06 -16.26 -2.50
C LYS A 205 17.21 -16.87 -3.88
#